data_AF-A0A939A2Y5-F1
#
_entry.id   AF-A0A939A2Y5-F1
#
_cell.length_a   1.000
_cell.length_b   1.000
_cell.length_c   1.000
_cell.angle_alpha   90.00
_cell.angle_beta   90.00
_cell.angle_gamma   90.00
#
_symmetry.space_group_name_H-M   'P 1'
#
loop_
_entity.id
_entity.type
_entity.pdbx_description
1 polymer ?
#
loop_
_entity_poly.entity_id
_entity_poly.type
_entity_poly.pdbx_seq_one_letter_code
_entity_poly.pdbx_strand_id
1 'polypeptide(L)'
;MHHKEDSSYFYVRVPARVLGCLCAGEITIILFPGHGLVLTKPIQTYLIPENLRMPNSEFDVLFKHPGRKMIRILRHNEFCPEIDASHE
;
A
#
# COMPACT_ATOMS: atom_id res chain seq x y z
N MET A 1 -7.65 8.58 34.07
CA MET A 1 -8.13 9.06 32.75
C MET A 1 -7.91 7.95 31.74
N HIS A 2 -8.98 7.24 31.35
CA HIS A 2 -8.89 6.21 30.31
C HIS A 2 -8.83 6.90 28.95
N HIS A 3 -7.69 6.78 28.26
CA HIS A 3 -7.60 7.10 26.84
C HIS A 3 -8.47 6.09 26.09
N LYS A 4 -9.63 6.54 25.59
CA LYS A 4 -10.33 5.85 24.50
C LYS A 4 -9.47 6.06 23.26
N GLU A 5 -8.64 5.08 22.93
CA GLU A 5 -8.10 4.99 21.57
C GLU A 5 -9.30 4.84 20.62
N ASP A 6 -9.35 5.73 19.63
CA ASP A 6 -10.41 5.81 18.63
C ASP A 6 -10.39 4.51 17.79
N SER A 7 -11.21 3.54 18.17
CA SER A 7 -11.29 2.18 17.63
C SER A 7 -11.84 2.10 16.20
N SER A 8 -11.80 3.20 15.45
CA SER A 8 -12.38 3.33 14.12
C SER A 8 -11.34 3.22 13.00
N TYR A 9 -10.04 3.30 13.34
CA TYR A 9 -8.96 3.19 12.37
C TYR A 9 -8.39 1.78 12.29
N PHE A 10 -8.20 1.28 11.07
CA PHE A 10 -7.53 0.01 10.82
C PHE A 10 -6.61 0.11 9.61
N TYR A 11 -5.64 -0.80 9.55
CA TYR A 11 -4.69 -0.87 8.44
C TYR A 11 -5.08 -2.00 7.49
N VAL A 12 -4.89 -1.78 6.19
CA VAL A 12 -5.16 -2.78 5.15
C VAL A 12 -3.96 -2.86 4.23
N ARG A 13 -3.56 -4.11 3.95
CA ARG A 13 -2.56 -4.44 2.94
C ARG A 13 -3.27 -4.67 1.61
N VAL A 14 -2.87 -3.92 0.58
CA VAL A 14 -3.44 -4.07 -0.77
C VAL A 14 -2.32 -4.44 -1.74
N PRO A 15 -2.37 -5.61 -2.39
CA PRO A 15 -1.40 -5.99 -3.40
C PRO A 15 -1.37 -4.99 -4.55
N ALA A 16 -0.17 -4.74 -5.05
CA ALA A 16 0.09 -3.81 -6.13
C ALA A 16 1.12 -4.33 -7.13
N ARG A 17 1.00 -3.88 -8.37
CA ARG A 17 1.97 -4.14 -9.44
C ARG A 17 2.31 -2.86 -10.18
N VAL A 18 3.58 -2.65 -10.50
CA VAL A 18 4.01 -1.54 -11.35
C VAL A 18 3.50 -1.74 -12.78
N LEU A 19 2.81 -0.72 -13.31
CA LEU A 19 2.50 -0.63 -14.74
C LEU A 19 3.65 0.04 -15.51
N GLY A 20 4.17 1.15 -14.98
CA GLY A 20 5.27 1.92 -15.57
C GLY A 20 5.17 3.41 -15.26
N CYS A 21 5.94 4.24 -15.96
CA CYS A 21 5.95 5.69 -15.77
C CYS A 21 5.11 6.37 -16.86
N LEU A 22 3.81 6.56 -16.61
CA LEU A 22 2.93 7.28 -17.56
C LEU A 22 3.07 8.81 -17.45
N CYS A 23 3.53 9.32 -16.31
CA CYS A 23 3.77 10.73 -16.03
C CYS A 23 5.18 10.93 -15.45
N ALA A 24 5.79 12.10 -15.71
CA ALA A 24 7.11 12.42 -15.17
C ALA A 24 7.08 12.53 -13.64
N GLY A 25 8.05 11.89 -12.97
CA GLY A 25 8.15 11.89 -11.50
C GLY A 25 7.21 10.91 -10.80
N GLU A 26 6.34 10.22 -11.53
CA GLU A 26 5.37 9.28 -10.98
C GLU A 26 5.46 7.90 -11.63
N ILE A 27 5.24 6.87 -10.81
CA ILE A 27 5.03 5.51 -11.26
C ILE A 27 3.55 5.19 -11.14
N THR A 28 2.95 4.78 -12.24
CA THR A 28 1.59 4.23 -12.23
C THR A 28 1.65 2.79 -11.75
N ILE A 29 0.87 2.51 -10.71
CA ILE A 29 0.68 1.17 -10.17
C ILE A 29 -0.76 0.71 -10.40
N ILE A 30 -0.94 -0.61 -10.42
CA ILE A 30 -2.23 -1.29 -10.39
C ILE A 30 -2.40 -1.82 -8.96
N LEU A 31 -3.51 -1.48 -8.32
CA LEU A 31 -3.92 -1.98 -7.01
C LEU A 31 -4.97 -3.08 -7.19
N PHE A 32 -4.84 -4.16 -6.41
CA PHE A 32 -5.73 -5.31 -6.39
C PHE A 32 -6.43 -5.45 -5.02
N PRO A 33 -7.43 -4.61 -4.71
CA PRO A 33 -8.14 -4.65 -3.42
C PRO A 33 -9.06 -5.86 -3.22
N GLY A 34 -9.22 -6.74 -4.22
CA GLY A 34 -10.07 -7.93 -4.19
C GLY A 34 -11.35 -7.80 -5.00
N HIS A 35 -12.20 -8.84 -4.99
CA HIS A 35 -13.52 -8.88 -5.68
C HIS A 35 -13.48 -8.57 -7.19
N GLY A 36 -12.36 -8.88 -7.87
CA GLY A 36 -12.19 -8.57 -9.29
C GLY A 36 -12.01 -7.08 -9.59
N LEU A 37 -11.88 -6.22 -8.57
CA LEU A 37 -11.63 -4.80 -8.74
C LEU A 37 -10.15 -4.57 -9.06
N VAL A 38 -9.92 -3.67 -10.01
CA VAL A 38 -8.60 -3.23 -10.44
C VAL A 38 -8.58 -1.70 -10.47
N LEU A 39 -7.66 -1.08 -9.74
CA LEU A 39 -7.55 0.38 -9.65
C LEU A 39 -6.16 0.82 -10.06
N THR A 40 -6.05 1.78 -10.99
CA THR A 40 -4.77 2.41 -11.32
C THR A 40 -4.55 3.65 -10.48
N LYS A 41 -3.36 3.82 -9.93
CA LYS A 41 -3.01 5.01 -9.13
C LYS A 41 -1.60 5.50 -9.45
N PRO A 42 -1.40 6.82 -9.65
CA PRO A 42 -0.07 7.39 -9.69
C PRO A 42 0.51 7.45 -8.27
N ILE A 43 1.79 7.10 -8.14
CA ILE A 43 2.56 7.23 -6.91
C ILE A 43 3.86 7.96 -7.24
N GLN A 44 4.22 8.90 -6.38
CA GLN A 44 5.48 9.62 -6.49
C GLN A 44 6.67 8.65 -6.43
N THR A 45 7.58 8.75 -7.39
CA THR A 45 8.66 7.77 -7.61
C THR A 45 9.52 7.54 -6.36
N TYR A 46 9.74 8.59 -5.56
CA TYR A 46 10.55 8.51 -4.33
C TYR A 46 9.91 7.68 -3.20
N LEU A 47 8.60 7.43 -3.26
CA LEU A 47 7.90 6.58 -2.29
C LEU A 47 8.06 5.08 -2.59
N ILE A 48 8.49 4.72 -3.80
CA ILE A 48 8.71 3.34 -4.21
C ILE A 48 10.22 3.06 -4.14
N PRO A 49 10.66 2.02 -3.39
CA PRO A 49 12.05 1.58 -3.37
C PRO A 49 12.58 1.34 -4.79
N GLU A 50 13.82 1.73 -5.08
CA GLU A 50 14.39 1.67 -6.44
C GLU A 50 14.29 0.28 -7.08
N ASN A 51 14.53 -0.76 -6.30
CA ASN A 51 14.46 -2.15 -6.73
C ASN A 51 13.05 -2.66 -7.04
N LEU A 52 12.00 -1.86 -6.76
CA LEU A 52 10.60 -2.17 -7.02
C LEU A 52 9.97 -1.25 -8.09
N ARG A 53 10.77 -0.41 -8.76
CA ARG A 53 10.26 0.55 -9.77
C ARG A 53 10.09 -0.04 -11.17
N MET A 54 10.61 -1.25 -11.41
CA MET A 54 10.55 -1.87 -12.72
C MET A 54 9.13 -2.30 -13.06
N PRO A 55 8.70 -2.21 -14.34
CA PRO A 55 7.42 -2.75 -14.79
C PRO A 55 7.22 -4.20 -14.32
N ASN A 56 5.99 -4.50 -13.89
CA ASN A 56 5.59 -5.78 -13.29
C ASN A 56 6.21 -6.12 -11.93
N SER A 57 7.00 -5.24 -11.31
CA SER A 57 7.41 -5.43 -9.91
C SER A 57 6.17 -5.47 -9.02
N GLU A 58 6.14 -6.43 -8.09
CA GLU A 58 5.03 -6.65 -7.18
C GLU A 58 5.43 -6.26 -5.75
N PHE A 59 4.50 -5.61 -5.06
CA PHE A 59 4.65 -5.18 -3.68
C PHE A 59 3.28 -4.94 -3.07
N ASP A 60 3.24 -4.70 -1.77
CA ASP A 60 2.03 -4.36 -1.06
C ASP A 60 2.01 -2.87 -0.71
N VAL A 61 0.82 -2.27 -0.70
CA VAL A 61 0.61 -0.90 -0.26
C VAL A 61 -0.16 -0.92 1.04
N LEU A 62 0.39 -0.31 2.08
CA LEU A 62 -0.26 -0.17 3.38
C LEU A 62 -1.17 1.07 3.36
N PHE A 63 -2.46 0.85 3.54
CA PHE A 63 -3.45 1.91 3.68
C PHE A 63 -3.94 2.00 5.12
N LYS A 64 -4.17 3.23 5.60
CA LYS A 64 -4.92 3.51 6.82
C LYS A 64 -6.36 3.89 6.46
N HIS A 65 -7.30 3.19 7.07
CA HIS A 65 -8.74 3.44 7.03
C HIS A 65 -9.22 4.05 8.34
N PRO A 66 -10.32 4.84 8.31
CA PRO A 66 -10.93 5.46 7.14
C PRO A 66 -10.02 6.50 6.46
N GLY A 67 -10.30 6.84 5.19
CA GLY A 67 -9.61 7.89 4.45
C GLY A 67 -8.63 7.44 3.35
N ARG A 68 -8.38 6.13 3.20
CA ARG A 68 -7.51 5.54 2.15
C ARG A 68 -6.13 6.22 2.08
N LYS A 69 -5.60 6.64 3.23
CA LYS A 69 -4.31 7.30 3.31
C LYS A 69 -3.22 6.25 3.09
N MET A 70 -2.43 6.41 2.04
CA MET A 70 -1.27 5.56 1.81
C MET A 70 -0.21 5.88 2.88
N ILE A 71 0.25 4.86 3.58
CA ILE A 71 1.22 5.00 4.67
C ILE A 71 2.62 4.64 4.18
N ARG A 72 2.78 3.46 3.57
CA ARG A 72 4.06 2.99 3.04
C ARG A 72 3.90 1.89 2.00
N ILE A 73 4.96 1.65 1.24
CA ILE A 73 5.14 0.45 0.43
C ILE A 73 5.79 -0.63 1.30
N LEU A 74 5.26 -1.85 1.20
CA LEU A 74 5.75 -3.04 1.87
C LEU A 74 6.26 -4.00 0.80
N ARG A 75 7.43 -4.60 1.01
CA ARG A 75 7.86 -5.73 0.18
C ARG A 75 6.92 -6.91 0.37
N HIS A 76 6.94 -7.82 -0.59
CA HIS A 76 6.17 -9.05 -0.48
C HIS A 76 6.55 -9.81 0.81
N ASN A 77 5.55 -10.18 1.60
CA ASN A 77 5.70 -10.82 2.92
C ASN A 77 6.50 -10.01 3.96
N GLU A 78 6.67 -8.70 3.76
CA GLU A 78 7.27 -7.86 4.79
C GLU A 78 6.36 -7.82 6.03
N PHE A 79 6.95 -8.03 7.20
CA PHE A 79 6.23 -7.96 8.47
C PHE A 79 5.81 -6.52 8.76
N CYS A 80 4.54 -6.35 9.10
CA CYS A 80 3.89 -5.08 9.34
C CYS A 80 3.18 -5.16 10.70
N PRO A 81 3.79 -4.69 11.81
CA PRO A 81 3.21 -4.78 13.15
C PRO A 81 1.77 -4.26 13.22
N GLU A 82 1.45 -3.24 12.42
CA GLU A 82 0.13 -2.62 12.35
C GLU A 82 -1.00 -3.54 11.87
N ILE A 83 -0.66 -4.67 11.22
CA ILE A 83 -1.62 -5.68 10.73
C ILE A 83 -1.31 -7.06 11.35
N ASP A 84 -0.03 -7.41 11.44
CA ASP A 84 0.42 -8.77 11.72
C ASP A 84 0.56 -9.06 13.23
N ALA A 85 0.56 -8.04 14.09
CA ALA A 85 0.68 -8.22 15.56
C ALA A 85 -0.61 -8.74 16.24
N SER A 86 -1.69 -8.97 15.48
CA SER A 86 -2.99 -9.42 16.02
C SER A 86 -3.17 -10.95 16.00
N HIS A 87 -2.09 -11.72 15.83
CA HIS A 87 -2.10 -13.19 15.70
C HIS A 87 -1.27 -13.92 16.79
N GLU A 88 -1.44 -13.54 18.05
CA GLU A 88 -1.03 -14.37 19.21
C GLU A 88 -2.24 -14.70 20.10
#